data_AF-A0A9Q3H6W2-F1
#
_entry.id   AF-A0A9Q3H6W2-F1
#
_cell.length_a   1.000
_cell.length_b   1.000
_cell.length_c   1.000
_cell.angle_alpha   90.00
_cell.angle_beta   90.00
_cell.angle_gamma   90.00
#
_symmetry.space_group_name_H-M   'P 1'
#
loop_
_entity.id
_entity.type
_entity.pdbx_description
1 polymer ?
#
loop_
_entity_poly.entity_id
_entity_poly.type
_entity_poly.pdbx_seq_one_letter_code
_entity_poly.pdbx_strand_id
1 'polypeptide(L)'
;MGRRRISLLGDSSNGRWGKKAKENNKQALAEIGQGHLIALWDSLFGRLNQPIAQILFTRGDLADRSRHLNASSTLTTQLNHGIILIINKNNTLSVAKIKFIDNDTLSTITPSMCHAESLFLMTDVDFLYTENPLCSSTASSTHPPAALLGPPQPNPSPLAYETKPLYTFFLPPNTPLTSQKVWVSHGLVPKGSVGINKGAYRAISCKSIGRRLLPAGVVQAYGKFAMTQAVNIMLPQAYLNPALESHNQKMMNPVVLFQLTWP
;
A
#
# COMPACT_ATOMS: atom_id res chain seq x y z
N MET A 1 -34.66 -5.30 -21.90
CA MET A 1 -33.70 -6.37 -22.24
C MET A 1 -33.20 -7.01 -20.94
N GLY A 2 -33.46 -8.30 -20.76
CA GLY A 2 -33.27 -9.00 -19.48
C GLY A 2 -31.80 -9.11 -19.07
N ARG A 3 -31.48 -8.69 -17.84
CA ARG A 3 -30.19 -8.96 -17.20
C ARG A 3 -30.09 -10.47 -16.91
N ARG A 4 -29.33 -11.21 -17.71
CA ARG A 4 -29.00 -12.61 -17.40
C ARG A 4 -28.03 -12.63 -16.22
N ARG A 5 -28.47 -13.19 -15.09
CA ARG A 5 -27.63 -13.43 -13.91
C ARG A 5 -26.68 -14.58 -14.23
N ILE A 6 -25.38 -14.31 -14.33
CA ILE A 6 -24.35 -15.34 -14.47
C ILE A 6 -24.21 -16.04 -13.11
N SER A 7 -24.74 -17.27 -12.98
CA SER A 7 -24.63 -18.09 -11.77
C SER A 7 -23.31 -18.86 -11.75
N LEU A 8 -22.21 -18.18 -11.42
CA LEU A 8 -20.89 -18.83 -11.15
C LEU A 8 -20.79 -19.42 -9.74
N LEU A 9 -21.80 -19.19 -8.91
CA LEU A 9 -21.99 -19.79 -7.60
C LEU A 9 -23.18 -20.73 -7.74
N GLY A 10 -22.94 -22.04 -7.63
CA GLY A 10 -24.00 -23.04 -7.76
C GLY A 10 -25.17 -22.74 -6.83
N ASP A 11 -26.38 -22.98 -7.33
CA ASP A 11 -27.64 -22.79 -6.60
C ASP A 11 -27.56 -23.41 -5.21
N SER A 12 -27.45 -22.54 -4.21
CA SER A 12 -27.58 -22.90 -2.80
C SER A 12 -29.04 -22.81 -2.40
N SER A 13 -29.90 -23.61 -3.03
CA SER A 13 -31.29 -23.83 -2.59
C SER A 13 -31.41 -24.78 -1.40
N ASN A 14 -30.29 -25.35 -0.93
CA ASN A 14 -30.23 -26.17 0.29
C ASN A 14 -29.27 -25.57 1.34
N GLY A 15 -29.79 -24.64 2.14
CA GLY A 15 -29.57 -24.55 3.59
C GLY A 15 -28.15 -24.68 4.19
N ARG A 16 -27.07 -24.37 3.46
CA ARG A 16 -25.70 -24.37 4.01
C ARG A 16 -25.00 -23.06 3.73
N TRP A 17 -25.24 -22.08 4.60
CA TRP A 17 -24.33 -20.96 4.80
C TRP A 17 -22.96 -21.53 5.19
N GLY A 18 -21.95 -21.46 4.32
CA GLY A 18 -20.58 -21.79 4.76
C GLY A 18 -19.58 -22.39 3.77
N LYS A 19 -19.89 -22.65 2.49
CA LYS A 19 -18.84 -23.07 1.55
C LYS A 19 -18.13 -21.85 0.94
N LYS A 20 -16.92 -21.53 1.43
CA LYS A 20 -16.02 -20.54 0.81
C LYS A 20 -15.88 -20.86 -0.68
N ALA A 21 -16.28 -19.92 -1.55
CA ALA A 21 -16.08 -20.05 -2.98
C ALA A 21 -14.60 -20.34 -3.29
N LYS A 22 -14.34 -21.27 -4.22
CA LYS A 22 -12.98 -21.54 -4.71
C LYS A 22 -12.34 -20.22 -5.17
N GLU A 23 -11.05 -20.03 -4.89
CA GLU A 23 -10.32 -18.79 -5.18
C GLU A 23 -10.54 -18.31 -6.63
N ASN A 24 -10.48 -19.24 -7.58
CA ASN A 24 -10.69 -18.96 -9.00
C ASN A 24 -12.10 -18.41 -9.30
N ASN A 25 -13.13 -18.81 -8.55
CA ASN A 25 -14.49 -18.29 -8.74
C ASN A 25 -14.58 -16.84 -8.27
N LYS A 26 -13.85 -16.45 -7.20
CA LYS A 26 -13.78 -15.07 -6.76
C LYS A 26 -13.03 -14.20 -7.76
N GLN A 27 -11.92 -14.71 -8.31
CA GLN A 27 -11.18 -14.02 -9.37
C GLN A 27 -12.01 -13.82 -10.63
N ALA A 28 -12.72 -14.86 -11.07
CA ALA A 28 -13.61 -14.78 -12.23
C ALA A 28 -14.74 -13.76 -12.03
N LEU A 29 -15.37 -13.75 -10.86
CA LEU A 29 -16.40 -12.75 -10.52
C LEU A 29 -15.83 -11.33 -10.45
N ALA A 30 -14.63 -11.16 -9.89
CA ALA A 30 -13.97 -9.86 -9.83
C ALA A 30 -13.66 -9.32 -11.23
N GLU A 31 -13.20 -10.18 -12.15
CA GLU A 31 -12.90 -9.79 -13.53
C GLU A 31 -14.16 -9.43 -14.32
N ILE A 32 -15.24 -10.21 -14.18
CA ILE A 32 -16.55 -9.87 -14.76
C ILE A 32 -17.07 -8.54 -14.20
N GLY A 33 -16.87 -8.30 -12.90
CA GLY A 33 -17.23 -7.06 -12.24
C GLY A 33 -16.42 -5.86 -12.72
N GLN A 34 -15.13 -6.06 -13.05
CA GLN A 34 -14.22 -4.99 -13.48
C GLN A 34 -14.69 -4.31 -14.77
N GLY A 35 -15.19 -5.07 -15.75
CA GLY A 35 -15.76 -4.50 -16.98
C GLY A 35 -16.98 -3.62 -16.72
N HIS A 36 -17.85 -4.03 -15.79
CA HIS A 36 -18.99 -3.21 -15.38
C HIS A 36 -18.57 -1.96 -14.59
N LEU A 37 -17.57 -2.10 -13.72
CA LEU A 37 -17.03 -1.01 -12.90
C LEU A 37 -16.47 0.12 -13.80
N ILE A 38 -15.66 -0.23 -14.79
CA ILE A 38 -15.07 0.79 -15.67
C ILE A 38 -16.12 1.44 -16.56
N ALA A 39 -17.10 0.69 -17.07
CA ALA A 39 -18.20 1.25 -17.84
C ALA A 39 -19.06 2.24 -17.04
N LEU A 40 -19.27 1.97 -15.75
CA LEU A 40 -19.97 2.89 -14.85
C LEU A 40 -19.18 4.18 -14.64
N TRP A 41 -17.88 4.07 -14.36
CA TRP A 41 -17.02 5.25 -14.21
C TRP A 41 -16.95 6.08 -15.48
N ASP A 42 -16.79 5.43 -16.64
CA ASP A 42 -16.76 6.08 -17.95
C ASP A 42 -18.07 6.83 -18.23
N SER A 43 -19.22 6.20 -17.94
CA SER A 43 -20.51 6.86 -18.09
C SER A 43 -20.70 8.05 -17.15
N LEU A 44 -20.22 7.97 -15.91
CA LEU A 44 -20.35 9.05 -14.92
C LEU A 44 -19.47 10.25 -15.28
N PHE A 45 -18.19 10.02 -15.58
CA PHE A 45 -17.26 11.09 -15.94
C PHE A 45 -17.48 11.61 -17.37
N GLY A 46 -17.95 10.77 -18.28
CA GLY A 46 -18.31 11.16 -19.64
C GLY A 46 -19.41 12.23 -19.69
N ARG A 47 -20.33 12.24 -18.71
CA ARG A 47 -21.33 13.33 -18.58
C ARG A 47 -20.71 14.70 -18.30
N LEU A 48 -19.50 14.70 -17.74
CA LEU A 48 -18.72 15.91 -17.46
C LEU A 48 -17.65 16.16 -18.53
N ASN A 49 -17.70 15.45 -19.67
CA ASN A 49 -16.68 15.48 -20.72
C ASN A 49 -15.26 15.21 -20.19
N GLN A 50 -15.16 14.38 -19.14
CA GLN A 50 -13.93 14.10 -18.44
C GLN A 50 -13.41 12.72 -18.87
N PRO A 51 -12.31 12.64 -19.65
CA PRO A 51 -11.77 11.35 -20.06
C PRO A 51 -11.21 10.58 -18.86
N ILE A 52 -11.41 9.27 -18.87
CA ILE A 52 -10.82 8.35 -17.90
C ILE A 52 -9.87 7.36 -18.59
N ALA A 53 -8.91 6.83 -17.82
CA ALA A 53 -8.06 5.73 -18.24
C ALA A 53 -8.04 4.64 -17.17
N GLN A 54 -8.22 3.39 -17.60
CA GLN A 54 -8.13 2.24 -16.71
C GLN A 54 -6.70 1.74 -16.61
N ILE A 55 -6.28 1.43 -15.38
CA ILE A 55 -4.96 0.83 -15.12
C ILE A 55 -5.14 -0.33 -14.15
N LEU A 56 -4.56 -1.48 -14.50
CA LEU A 56 -4.64 -2.70 -13.71
C LEU A 56 -3.24 -3.16 -13.32
N PHE A 57 -2.95 -3.18 -12.02
CA PHE A 57 -1.65 -3.63 -11.51
C PHE A 57 -1.69 -5.03 -10.96
N THR A 58 -0.69 -5.84 -11.27
CA THR A 58 -0.32 -7.00 -10.47
C THR A 58 0.77 -6.61 -9.47
N ARG A 59 0.99 -7.47 -8.47
CA ARG A 59 2.18 -7.35 -7.61
C ARG A 59 3.49 -7.47 -8.40
N GLY A 60 3.51 -8.27 -9.46
CA GLY A 60 4.71 -8.44 -10.30
C GLY A 60 5.10 -7.17 -11.03
N ASP A 61 4.12 -6.33 -11.40
CA ASP A 61 4.34 -5.04 -12.06
C ASP A 61 4.92 -4.02 -11.09
N LEU A 62 4.41 -4.00 -9.86
CA LEU A 62 4.88 -3.10 -8.83
C LEU A 62 6.21 -3.53 -8.21
N ALA A 63 6.56 -4.81 -8.23
CA ALA A 63 7.82 -5.30 -7.66
C ALA A 63 9.03 -5.13 -8.59
N ASP A 64 8.79 -4.99 -9.89
CA ASP A 64 9.84 -4.87 -10.90
C ASP A 64 10.14 -3.40 -11.18
N ARG A 65 11.41 -3.02 -11.09
CA ARG A 65 11.81 -1.61 -11.21
C ARG A 65 11.47 -1.03 -12.58
N SER A 66 11.74 -1.78 -13.63
CA SER A 66 11.54 -1.31 -15.01
C SER A 66 10.06 -1.16 -15.30
N ARG A 67 9.24 -2.15 -14.92
CA ARG A 67 7.78 -2.07 -15.04
C ARG A 67 7.19 -0.93 -14.20
N HIS A 68 7.68 -0.75 -12.97
CA HIS A 68 7.26 0.35 -12.10
C HIS A 68 7.58 1.72 -12.70
N LEU A 69 8.79 1.92 -13.22
CA LEU A 69 9.18 3.19 -13.86
C LEU A 69 8.36 3.47 -15.12
N ASN A 70 8.15 2.47 -15.98
CA ASN A 70 7.32 2.61 -17.18
C ASN A 70 5.87 2.98 -16.83
N ALA A 71 5.31 2.33 -15.80
CA ALA A 71 3.99 2.65 -15.29
C ALA A 71 3.94 4.07 -14.72
N SER A 72 4.90 4.47 -13.88
CA SER A 72 5.01 5.83 -13.34
C SER A 72 5.05 6.90 -14.44
N SER A 73 5.88 6.71 -15.47
CA SER A 73 5.91 7.62 -16.62
C SER A 73 4.56 7.72 -17.32
N THR A 74 3.87 6.59 -17.52
CA THR A 74 2.55 6.56 -18.15
C THR A 74 1.49 7.27 -17.31
N LEU A 75 1.49 7.06 -15.99
CA LEU A 75 0.61 7.74 -15.04
C LEU A 75 0.79 9.25 -15.12
N THR A 76 2.04 9.72 -15.04
CA THR A 76 2.36 11.16 -15.14
C THR A 76 1.92 11.73 -16.48
N THR A 77 2.19 11.05 -17.60
CA THR A 77 1.75 11.50 -18.91
C THR A 77 0.23 11.62 -19.00
N GLN A 78 -0.53 10.62 -18.54
CA GLN A 78 -1.99 10.68 -18.61
C GLN A 78 -2.58 11.79 -17.72
N LEU A 79 -2.04 11.98 -16.50
CA LEU A 79 -2.44 13.07 -15.61
C LEU A 79 -2.14 14.45 -16.23
N ASN A 80 -0.99 14.61 -16.90
CA ASN A 80 -0.65 15.86 -17.58
C ASN A 80 -1.59 16.19 -18.75
N HIS A 81 -2.27 15.19 -19.32
CA HIS A 81 -3.32 15.38 -20.33
C HIS A 81 -4.72 15.58 -19.71
N GLY A 82 -4.80 15.75 -18.37
CA GLY A 82 -6.06 15.94 -17.67
C GLY A 82 -6.94 14.69 -17.63
N ILE A 83 -6.38 13.49 -17.79
CA ILE A 83 -7.13 12.23 -17.74
C ILE A 83 -7.25 11.74 -16.30
N ILE A 84 -8.45 11.34 -15.89
CA ILE A 84 -8.68 10.73 -14.58
C ILE A 84 -8.32 9.23 -14.62
N LEU A 85 -7.47 8.81 -13.68
CA LEU A 85 -6.97 7.44 -13.64
C LEU A 85 -7.80 6.57 -12.71
N ILE A 86 -8.39 5.50 -13.25
CA ILE A 86 -9.11 4.48 -12.48
C ILE A 86 -8.18 3.27 -12.32
N ILE A 87 -7.54 3.19 -11.15
CA ILE A 87 -6.51 2.19 -10.85
C ILE A 87 -7.12 1.08 -9.99
N ASN A 88 -6.93 -0.18 -10.39
CA ASN A 88 -7.33 -1.33 -9.57
C ASN A 88 -6.32 -2.49 -9.69
N LYS A 89 -6.50 -3.52 -8.88
CA LYS A 89 -5.72 -4.76 -8.97
C LYS A 89 -6.16 -5.61 -10.17
N ASN A 90 -5.19 -6.16 -10.89
CA ASN A 90 -5.42 -7.23 -11.86
C ASN A 90 -5.55 -8.58 -11.13
N ASN A 91 -6.78 -9.05 -10.96
CA ASN A 91 -7.07 -10.30 -10.24
C ASN A 91 -6.84 -11.55 -11.09
N THR A 92 -6.91 -11.44 -12.42
CA THR A 92 -6.71 -12.56 -13.36
C THR A 92 -5.28 -13.09 -13.34
N LEU A 93 -4.29 -12.18 -13.31
CA LEU A 93 -2.86 -12.55 -13.31
C LEU A 93 -2.27 -12.68 -11.91
N SER A 94 -3.08 -12.49 -10.86
CA SER A 94 -2.64 -12.61 -9.47
C SER A 94 -2.56 -14.08 -9.04
N VAL A 95 -1.34 -14.60 -8.88
CA VAL A 95 -1.09 -15.97 -8.41
C VAL A 95 -1.51 -16.12 -6.93
N ALA A 96 -2.36 -17.11 -6.63
CA ALA A 96 -2.97 -17.32 -5.29
C ALA A 96 -1.98 -17.49 -4.12
N LYS A 97 -0.72 -17.83 -4.39
CA LYS A 97 0.36 -17.98 -3.38
C LYS A 97 0.94 -16.62 -2.93
N ILE A 98 0.63 -15.54 -3.64
CA ILE A 98 1.20 -14.20 -3.46
C ILE A 98 0.07 -13.25 -3.04
N LYS A 99 -0.49 -13.50 -1.86
CA LYS A 99 -1.87 -13.08 -1.52
C LYS A 99 -2.05 -11.74 -0.80
N PHE A 100 -1.06 -10.84 -0.82
CA PHE A 100 -1.14 -9.60 -0.05
C PHE A 100 -0.60 -8.40 -0.82
N ILE A 101 -1.37 -7.98 -1.82
CA ILE A 101 -1.54 -6.56 -2.17
C ILE A 101 -3.06 -6.37 -2.23
N ASP A 102 -3.56 -5.58 -1.30
CA ASP A 102 -4.91 -5.02 -1.28
C ASP A 102 -4.91 -3.60 -1.88
N ASN A 103 -6.10 -3.01 -1.97
CA ASN A 103 -6.23 -1.66 -2.51
C ASN A 103 -5.61 -0.60 -1.59
N ASP A 104 -5.41 -0.90 -0.30
CA ASP A 104 -4.71 -0.01 0.65
C ASP A 104 -3.21 0.07 0.33
N THR A 105 -2.61 -1.07 -0.01
CA THR A 105 -1.22 -1.09 -0.49
C THR A 105 -1.09 -0.38 -1.84
N LEU A 106 -2.05 -0.57 -2.76
CA LEU A 106 -2.07 0.14 -4.04
C LEU A 106 -2.24 1.66 -3.83
N SER A 107 -3.12 2.08 -2.94
CA SER A 107 -3.36 3.49 -2.63
C SER A 107 -2.17 4.14 -1.90
N THR A 108 -1.30 3.34 -1.28
CA THR A 108 -0.01 3.82 -0.72
C THR A 108 1.06 3.99 -1.80
N ILE A 109 1.16 3.04 -2.74
CA ILE A 109 2.22 3.05 -3.77
C ILE A 109 1.90 4.06 -4.87
N THR A 110 0.66 4.13 -5.30
CA THR A 110 0.23 4.96 -6.44
C THR A 110 0.59 6.44 -6.29
N PRO A 111 0.32 7.12 -5.15
CA PRO A 111 0.74 8.50 -4.91
C PRO A 111 2.24 8.73 -5.14
N SER A 112 3.06 7.74 -4.76
CA SER A 112 4.52 7.83 -4.93
C SER A 112 4.95 7.69 -6.40
N MET A 113 4.14 7.02 -7.23
CA MET A 113 4.37 6.84 -8.67
C MET A 113 4.00 8.06 -9.50
N CYS A 114 3.00 8.84 -9.07
CA CYS A 114 2.54 10.04 -9.77
C CYS A 114 2.90 11.35 -9.04
N HIS A 115 3.70 11.29 -7.98
CA HIS A 115 4.09 12.44 -7.17
C HIS A 115 2.90 13.22 -6.59
N ALA A 116 1.86 12.51 -6.15
CA ALA A 116 0.71 13.15 -5.54
C ALA A 116 1.07 13.83 -4.20
N GLU A 117 0.51 15.01 -3.97
CA GLU A 117 0.73 15.81 -2.76
C GLU A 117 -0.16 15.35 -1.60
N SER A 118 -1.27 14.66 -1.90
CA SER A 118 -2.27 14.24 -0.92
C SER A 118 -2.88 12.90 -1.31
N LEU A 119 -3.24 12.11 -0.29
CA LEU A 119 -3.97 10.86 -0.43
C LEU A 119 -5.23 10.95 0.42
N PHE A 120 -6.39 10.77 -0.24
CA PHE A 120 -7.68 10.69 0.44
C PHE A 120 -8.11 9.23 0.51
N LEU A 121 -8.25 8.71 1.74
CA LEU A 121 -8.80 7.38 2.00
C LEU A 121 -10.25 7.55 2.43
N MET A 122 -11.18 7.09 1.58
CA MET A 122 -12.61 7.14 1.85
C MET A 122 -13.02 5.88 2.60
N THR A 123 -13.73 6.05 3.72
CA THR A 123 -14.16 4.97 4.62
C THR A 123 -15.59 5.24 5.09
N ASP A 124 -16.26 4.21 5.58
CA ASP A 124 -17.58 4.26 6.20
C ASP A 124 -17.54 4.62 7.70
N VAL A 125 -16.34 4.87 8.23
CA VAL A 125 -16.11 5.30 9.62
C VAL A 125 -15.75 6.78 9.67
N ASP A 126 -16.34 7.52 10.61
CA ASP A 126 -16.19 8.98 10.72
C ASP A 126 -14.74 9.46 10.83
N PHE A 127 -13.93 8.80 11.66
CA PHE A 127 -12.52 9.10 11.90
C PHE A 127 -11.84 7.97 12.69
N LEU A 128 -10.52 8.06 12.87
CA LEU A 128 -9.76 7.20 13.76
C LEU A 128 -10.03 7.56 15.23
N TYR A 129 -10.48 6.58 16.02
CA TYR A 129 -10.74 6.73 17.45
C TYR A 129 -9.50 6.38 18.29
N THR A 130 -9.31 7.06 19.43
CA THR A 130 -8.24 6.71 20.39
C THR A 130 -8.47 5.36 21.06
N GLU A 131 -9.73 4.97 21.18
CA GLU A 131 -10.19 3.76 21.86
C GLU A 131 -11.32 3.11 21.06
N ASN A 132 -11.65 1.86 21.36
CA ASN A 132 -12.78 1.20 20.72
C ASN A 132 -14.10 1.89 21.14
N PRO A 133 -14.83 2.54 20.21
CA PRO A 133 -16.05 3.26 20.55
C PRO A 133 -17.18 2.35 21.05
N LEU A 134 -17.07 1.03 20.84
CA LEU A 134 -18.03 0.05 21.35
C LEU A 134 -17.81 -0.30 22.83
N CYS A 135 -16.64 0.03 23.38
CA CYS A 135 -16.25 -0.33 24.75
C CYS A 135 -16.10 0.86 25.70
N SER A 136 -15.85 2.06 25.19
CA SER A 136 -15.75 3.28 26.00
C SER A 136 -16.68 4.38 25.48
N SER A 137 -17.53 4.90 26.37
CA SER A 137 -18.37 6.07 26.09
C SER A 137 -17.57 7.38 25.96
N THR A 138 -16.27 7.34 26.24
CA THR A 138 -15.32 8.45 26.21
C THR A 138 -14.37 8.42 25.02
N ALA A 139 -14.57 7.50 24.06
CA ALA A 139 -13.74 7.38 22.86
C ALA A 139 -13.65 8.73 22.13
N SER A 140 -12.53 9.42 22.35
CA SER A 140 -12.29 10.73 21.78
C SER A 140 -11.55 10.58 20.47
N SER A 141 -11.80 11.51 19.54
CA SER A 141 -11.05 11.56 18.28
C SER A 141 -9.57 11.85 18.57
N THR A 142 -8.65 11.21 17.84
CA THR A 142 -7.17 11.38 18.00
C THR A 142 -6.62 12.77 17.60
N HIS A 143 -7.43 13.82 17.57
CA HIS A 143 -7.05 15.13 17.01
C HIS A 143 -6.47 16.11 18.05
N PRO A 144 -5.27 16.70 17.83
CA PRO A 144 -5.01 18.09 18.22
C PRO A 144 -5.91 19.02 17.37
N PRO A 145 -6.20 20.26 17.82
CA PRO A 145 -7.21 21.11 17.19
C PRO A 145 -6.93 21.35 15.70
N ALA A 146 -8.01 21.32 14.92
CA ALA A 146 -8.04 21.39 13.47
C ALA A 146 -7.15 22.51 12.91
N ALA A 147 -6.08 22.14 12.21
CA ALA A 147 -5.47 23.03 11.25
C ALA A 147 -6.33 22.99 9.98
N LEU A 148 -7.00 24.11 9.73
CA LEU A 148 -7.76 24.42 8.53
C LEU A 148 -6.98 24.06 7.25
N LEU A 149 -7.72 23.56 6.27
CA LEU A 149 -7.29 23.41 4.89
C LEU A 149 -6.79 24.76 4.33
N GLY A 150 -5.53 24.82 3.92
CA GLY A 150 -4.97 25.89 3.09
C GLY A 150 -4.38 27.11 3.83
N PRO A 151 -3.59 27.95 3.13
CA PRO A 151 -3.08 29.21 3.68
C PRO A 151 -4.25 30.10 4.14
N PRO A 152 -4.07 30.88 5.22
CA PRO A 152 -5.15 31.66 5.84
C PRO A 152 -5.78 32.61 4.83
N GLN A 153 -7.09 32.45 4.57
CA GLN A 153 -7.87 33.38 3.79
C GLN A 153 -8.06 34.67 4.61
N PRO A 154 -7.76 35.86 4.06
CA PRO A 154 -7.72 37.11 4.84
C PRO A 154 -9.08 37.64 5.30
N ASN A 155 -10.20 36.94 5.02
CA ASN A 155 -11.54 37.26 5.52
C ASN A 155 -12.45 36.01 5.50
N PRO A 156 -12.53 35.20 6.57
CA PRO A 156 -13.49 34.11 6.63
C PRO A 156 -14.92 34.65 6.84
N SER A 157 -15.86 34.22 5.99
CA SER A 157 -17.28 34.57 6.12
C SER A 157 -17.87 33.97 7.41
N PRO A 158 -18.73 34.68 8.17
CA PRO A 158 -19.24 34.22 9.47
C PRO A 158 -20.26 33.06 9.39
N LEU A 159 -20.51 32.49 8.20
CA LEU A 159 -21.36 31.31 7.98
C LEU A 159 -20.55 30.03 7.73
N ALA A 160 -19.23 30.08 7.91
CA ALA A 160 -18.34 29.00 7.50
C ALA A 160 -18.02 28.08 8.70
N TYR A 161 -18.65 26.89 8.70
CA TYR A 161 -18.25 25.63 9.36
C TYR A 161 -18.05 25.64 10.89
N GLU A 162 -19.18 25.67 11.60
CA GLU A 162 -19.26 25.34 13.04
C GLU A 162 -19.22 23.82 13.33
N THR A 163 -19.08 22.97 12.30
CA THR A 163 -19.02 21.51 12.45
C THR A 163 -17.62 20.99 12.23
N LYS A 164 -17.05 20.37 13.28
CA LYS A 164 -15.79 19.63 13.22
C LYS A 164 -15.84 18.64 12.04
N PRO A 165 -14.88 18.68 11.11
CA PRO A 165 -14.99 17.85 9.92
C PRO A 165 -14.74 16.37 10.24
N LEU A 166 -15.54 15.49 9.63
CA LEU A 166 -15.49 14.02 9.79
C LEU A 166 -14.33 13.44 8.97
N TYR A 167 -13.10 13.66 9.43
CA TYR A 167 -11.92 13.00 8.87
C TYR A 167 -10.81 12.88 9.91
N THR A 168 -9.83 12.02 9.63
CA THR A 168 -8.52 12.03 10.30
C THR A 168 -7.47 12.51 9.32
N PHE A 169 -6.67 13.51 9.71
CA PHE A 169 -5.62 14.07 8.87
C PHE A 169 -4.26 13.66 9.39
N PHE A 170 -3.53 12.90 8.58
CA PHE A 170 -2.17 12.48 8.89
C PHE A 170 -1.19 13.45 8.23
N LEU A 171 -0.49 14.22 9.06
CA LEU A 171 0.58 15.08 8.57
C LEU A 171 1.75 14.23 8.04
N PRO A 172 2.35 14.61 6.89
CA PRO A 172 3.55 13.94 6.44
C PRO A 172 4.67 14.13 7.48
N PRO A 173 5.54 13.12 7.67
CA PRO A 173 6.68 13.27 8.57
C PRO A 173 7.64 14.34 8.02
N ASN A 174 8.34 15.06 8.92
CA ASN A 174 9.31 16.12 8.57
C ASN A 174 10.40 15.67 7.57
N THR A 175 10.64 14.36 7.47
CA THR A 175 11.51 13.77 6.45
C THR A 175 10.72 12.71 5.67
N PRO A 176 10.00 13.07 4.60
CA PRO A 176 9.22 12.12 3.82
C PRO A 176 10.13 11.08 3.14
N LEU A 177 9.59 9.88 2.93
CA LEU A 177 10.28 8.85 2.17
C LEU A 177 10.33 9.26 0.70
N THR A 178 11.47 9.03 0.05
CA THR A 178 11.57 9.16 -1.41
C THR A 178 10.73 8.09 -2.09
N SER A 179 10.20 8.34 -3.30
CA SER A 179 9.41 7.34 -4.06
C SER A 179 10.13 5.99 -4.18
N GLN A 180 11.46 6.01 -4.34
CA GLN A 180 12.27 4.79 -4.34
C GLN A 180 12.17 4.00 -3.03
N LYS A 181 12.15 4.67 -1.87
CA LYS A 181 12.02 4.00 -0.56
C LYS A 181 10.60 3.47 -0.35
N VAL A 182 9.58 4.21 -0.78
CA VAL A 182 8.19 3.74 -0.74
C VAL A 182 8.04 2.47 -1.59
N TRP A 183 8.60 2.47 -2.80
CA TRP A 183 8.64 1.31 -3.68
C TRP A 183 9.37 0.11 -3.05
N VAL A 184 10.53 0.33 -2.42
CA VAL A 184 11.27 -0.74 -1.73
C VAL A 184 10.48 -1.35 -0.58
N SER A 185 9.78 -0.51 0.20
CA SER A 185 9.03 -0.97 1.38
C SER A 185 7.74 -1.71 1.04
N HIS A 186 7.04 -1.31 -0.02
CA HIS A 186 5.68 -1.80 -0.32
C HIS A 186 5.56 -2.57 -1.64
N GLY A 187 6.42 -2.28 -2.61
CA GLY A 187 6.39 -2.90 -3.94
C GLY A 187 7.14 -4.23 -3.99
N LEU A 188 8.25 -4.36 -3.28
CA LEU A 188 9.12 -5.54 -3.38
C LEU A 188 8.53 -6.79 -2.71
N VAL A 189 8.86 -7.93 -3.29
CA VAL A 189 8.59 -9.25 -2.69
C VAL A 189 9.91 -9.86 -2.26
N PRO A 190 10.21 -9.90 -0.95
CA PRO A 190 11.38 -10.58 -0.44
C PRO A 190 11.40 -12.04 -0.89
N LYS A 191 12.53 -12.51 -1.42
CA LYS A 191 12.73 -13.91 -1.87
C LYS A 191 13.49 -14.76 -0.85
N GLY A 192 14.04 -14.12 0.17
CA GLY A 192 14.72 -14.77 1.29
C GLY A 192 14.95 -13.78 2.41
N SER A 193 15.78 -14.20 3.36
CA SER A 193 16.14 -13.40 4.53
C SER A 193 17.63 -13.48 4.81
N VAL A 194 18.19 -12.43 5.39
CA VAL A 194 19.59 -12.34 5.77
C VAL A 194 19.70 -11.87 7.21
N GLY A 195 20.29 -12.69 8.08
CA GLY A 195 20.63 -12.34 9.45
C GLY A 195 21.92 -11.50 9.49
N ILE A 196 21.90 -10.39 10.22
CA ILE A 196 23.06 -9.48 10.31
C ILE A 196 23.57 -9.30 11.74
N ASN A 197 24.84 -8.95 11.88
CA ASN A 197 25.47 -8.68 13.17
C ASN A 197 25.20 -7.24 13.68
N LYS A 198 25.58 -6.97 14.92
CA LYS A 198 25.38 -5.67 15.59
C LYS A 198 26.09 -4.51 14.87
N GLY A 199 27.26 -4.77 14.27
CA GLY A 199 28.02 -3.76 13.53
C GLY A 199 27.31 -3.33 12.24
N ALA A 200 26.80 -4.31 11.49
CA ALA A 200 26.00 -4.09 10.29
C ALA A 200 24.69 -3.35 10.60
N TYR A 201 24.01 -3.73 11.67
CA TYR A 201 22.82 -3.02 12.14
C TYR A 201 23.10 -1.54 12.42
N ARG A 202 24.19 -1.24 13.14
CA ARG A 202 24.61 0.15 13.41
C ARG A 202 24.92 0.91 12.12
N ALA A 203 25.64 0.30 11.19
CA ALA A 203 26.00 0.93 9.92
C ALA A 203 24.77 1.27 9.06
N ILE A 204 23.81 0.36 8.95
CA ILE A 204 22.61 0.56 8.12
C ILE A 204 21.62 1.55 8.78
N SER A 205 21.55 1.54 10.12
CA SER A 205 20.65 2.42 10.88
C SER A 205 21.16 3.85 11.00
N CYS A 206 22.48 4.06 10.94
CA CYS A 206 23.10 5.37 11.10
C CYS A 206 23.12 6.15 9.77
N LYS A 207 22.58 7.38 9.76
CA LYS A 207 22.52 8.21 8.54
C LYS A 207 23.90 8.63 8.02
N SER A 208 24.92 8.70 8.87
CA SER A 208 26.27 9.21 8.54
C SER A 208 27.25 8.17 7.99
N ILE A 209 27.02 6.87 8.24
CA ILE A 209 28.01 5.80 7.97
C ILE A 209 27.79 5.13 6.59
N GLY A 210 26.69 5.48 5.91
CA GLY A 210 26.32 4.90 4.62
C GLY A 210 25.43 3.68 4.81
N ARG A 211 24.17 3.79 4.39
CA ARG A 211 23.09 2.78 4.54
C ARG A 211 23.30 1.49 3.74
N ARG A 212 24.54 1.00 3.61
CA ARG A 212 24.90 -0.17 2.81
C ARG A 212 25.24 -1.33 3.74
N LEU A 213 24.69 -2.50 3.45
CA LEU A 213 25.08 -3.74 4.09
C LEU A 213 26.31 -4.31 3.36
N LEU A 214 27.42 -4.44 4.07
CA LEU A 214 28.61 -5.12 3.56
C LEU A 214 28.51 -6.63 3.82
N PRO A 215 29.13 -7.48 2.98
CA PRO A 215 29.15 -8.94 3.18
C PRO A 215 29.65 -9.36 4.56
N ALA A 216 30.65 -8.66 5.11
CA ALA A 216 31.21 -8.90 6.45
C ALA A 216 30.17 -8.72 7.58
N GLY A 217 29.06 -8.05 7.31
CA GLY A 217 27.96 -7.85 8.24
C GLY A 217 26.95 -8.99 8.29
N VAL A 218 26.99 -9.90 7.32
CA VAL A 218 26.03 -11.00 7.16
C VAL A 218 26.48 -12.21 7.97
N VAL A 219 25.62 -12.68 8.87
CA VAL A 219 25.87 -13.83 9.74
C VAL A 219 25.23 -15.10 9.19
N GLN A 220 24.06 -14.97 8.57
CA GLN A 220 23.30 -16.11 8.04
C GLN A 220 22.41 -15.70 6.87
N ALA A 221 22.19 -16.61 5.93
CA ALA A 221 21.22 -16.44 4.85
C ALA A 221 20.19 -17.57 4.87
N TYR A 222 18.93 -17.22 4.61
CA TYR A 222 17.80 -18.13 4.61
C TYR A 222 17.03 -18.06 3.28
N GLY A 223 16.70 -19.22 2.73
CA GLY A 223 16.03 -19.34 1.44
C GLY A 223 17.00 -19.31 0.25
N LYS A 224 16.45 -19.28 -0.96
CA LYS A 224 17.21 -19.19 -2.22
C LYS A 224 16.81 -17.90 -2.92
N PHE A 225 17.78 -17.03 -3.17
CA PHE A 225 17.60 -15.76 -3.85
C PHE A 225 18.80 -15.46 -4.74
N ALA A 226 18.55 -14.70 -5.81
CA ALA A 226 19.56 -14.29 -6.78
C ALA A 226 19.97 -12.82 -6.58
N MET A 227 21.03 -12.40 -7.28
CA MET A 227 21.43 -11.00 -7.33
C MET A 227 20.24 -10.12 -7.76
N THR A 228 20.12 -8.92 -7.17
CA THR A 228 19.03 -7.94 -7.40
C THR A 228 17.66 -8.30 -6.81
N GLN A 229 17.49 -9.50 -6.22
CA GLN A 229 16.26 -9.84 -5.51
C GLN A 229 16.23 -9.22 -4.11
N ALA A 230 15.07 -8.71 -3.72
CA ALA A 230 14.85 -8.19 -2.39
C ALA A 230 14.93 -9.32 -1.34
N VAL A 231 15.45 -9.00 -0.16
CA VAL A 231 15.47 -9.91 0.99
C VAL A 231 15.07 -9.16 2.25
N ASN A 232 14.55 -9.89 3.23
CA ASN A 232 14.31 -9.36 4.57
C ASN A 232 15.63 -9.30 5.34
N ILE A 233 15.84 -8.25 6.13
CA ILE A 233 16.94 -8.20 7.10
C ILE A 233 16.43 -8.72 8.45
N MET A 234 17.08 -9.76 8.96
CA MET A 234 16.77 -10.34 10.27
C MET A 234 17.77 -9.85 11.31
N LEU A 235 17.24 -9.46 12.47
CA LEU A 235 17.98 -8.95 13.61
C LEU A 235 17.67 -9.79 14.84
N PRO A 236 18.66 -10.15 15.66
CA PRO A 236 18.44 -10.62 17.01
C PRO A 236 17.63 -9.59 17.82
N GLN A 237 16.61 -10.05 18.56
CA GLN A 237 15.71 -9.16 19.31
C GLN A 237 16.45 -8.32 20.37
N ALA A 238 17.55 -8.86 20.93
CA ALA A 238 18.45 -8.16 21.84
C ALA A 238 19.08 -6.88 21.25
N TYR A 239 19.07 -6.69 19.93
CA TYR A 239 19.60 -5.48 19.30
C TYR A 239 18.61 -4.31 19.34
N LEU A 240 17.31 -4.59 19.45
CA LEU A 240 16.25 -3.58 19.49
C LEU A 240 15.89 -3.19 20.94
N ASN A 241 15.95 -4.14 21.86
CA ASN A 241 15.66 -3.90 23.27
C ASN A 241 16.71 -4.59 24.16
N PRO A 242 17.71 -3.85 24.67
CA PRO A 242 18.81 -4.43 25.45
C PRO A 242 18.36 -5.08 26.76
N ALA A 243 17.15 -4.78 27.24
CA ALA A 243 16.58 -5.30 28.49
C ALA A 243 15.85 -6.65 28.34
N LEU A 244 15.70 -7.18 27.12
CA LEU A 244 15.07 -8.49 26.88
C LEU A 244 16.15 -9.57 26.71
N GLU A 245 16.61 -10.14 27.82
CA GLU A 245 17.40 -11.37 27.81
C GLU A 245 16.48 -12.59 27.67
N SER A 246 16.11 -12.95 26.43
CA SER A 246 15.70 -14.33 26.14
C SER A 246 15.90 -14.65 24.65
N HIS A 247 16.27 -15.91 24.41
CA HIS A 247 16.68 -16.53 23.14
C HIS A 247 15.59 -16.63 22.06
N ASN A 248 14.65 -15.69 21.98
CA ASN A 248 13.61 -15.70 20.95
C ASN A 248 13.87 -14.64 19.88
N GLN A 249 14.09 -15.09 18.65
CA GLN A 249 14.25 -14.25 17.46
C GLN A 249 12.88 -13.71 17.02
N LYS A 250 12.39 -12.61 17.59
CA LYS A 250 11.19 -11.95 17.05
C LYS A 250 11.56 -11.06 15.86
N MET A 251 10.96 -11.41 14.73
CA MET A 251 11.20 -10.82 13.42
C MET A 251 10.64 -9.40 13.32
N MET A 252 11.45 -8.46 12.84
CA MET A 252 10.96 -7.28 12.11
C MET A 252 11.38 -7.44 10.64
N ASN A 253 10.53 -7.02 9.72
CA ASN A 253 10.77 -7.07 8.27
C ASN A 253 11.13 -5.68 7.72
N PRO A 254 12.37 -5.17 7.86
CA PRO A 254 12.89 -4.21 6.91
C PRO A 254 13.25 -4.96 5.63
N VAL A 255 12.54 -4.65 4.54
CA VAL A 255 12.90 -5.10 3.19
C VAL A 255 14.01 -4.20 2.68
N VAL A 256 15.14 -4.78 2.25
CA VAL A 256 16.23 -4.05 1.60
C VAL A 256 16.52 -4.65 0.24
N LEU A 257 16.73 -3.78 -0.74
CA LEU A 257 17.16 -4.17 -2.08
C LEU A 257 18.65 -4.51 -2.00
N PHE A 258 18.99 -5.80 -2.08
CA PHE A 258 20.36 -6.26 -2.01
C PHE A 258 21.09 -5.93 -3.32
N GLN A 259 21.97 -4.91 -3.29
CA GLN A 259 23.00 -4.73 -4.29
C GLN A 259 24.33 -5.13 -3.66
N LEU A 260 24.80 -6.34 -3.98
CA LEU A 260 26.20 -6.71 -3.76
C LEU A 260 27.01 -6.06 -4.89
N THR A 261 27.71 -4.98 -4.59
CA THR A 261 28.86 -4.56 -5.39
C THR A 261 30.05 -5.38 -4.89
N TRP A 262 30.48 -6.37 -5.68
CA TRP A 262 31.82 -6.91 -5.56
C TRP A 262 32.80 -5.91 -6.22
N PRO A 263 34.01 -5.74 -5.67
CA PRO A 263 35.06 -4.95 -6.33
C PRO A 263 35.44 -5.52 -7.70
#